data_AF-A0A3D4XYJ4-F1
#
_entry.id   AF-A0A3D4XYJ4-F1
#
_cell.length_a   1.000
_cell.length_b   1.000
_cell.length_c   1.000
_cell.angle_alpha   90.00
_cell.angle_beta   90.00
_cell.angle_gamma   90.00
#
_symmetry.space_group_name_H-M   'P 1'
#
loop_
_entity.id
_entity.type
_entity.pdbx_description
1 polymer ?
#
loop_
_entity_poly.entity_id
_entity_poly.type
_entity_poly.pdbx_seq_one_letter_code
_entity_poly.pdbx_strand_id
1 'polypeptide(L)'
;MNDKKLKNGIDEIKNIVMTNAEKKHIIDNILSTSNVNPKAIKSPWSFYSFILITRKSQLVYYIVIPLIILLSSGGVVFASQDSLPDSILYPLKVNVVEPIGGALKFSLNKKAKYESSLATKRLVEAETLVNQGKLDKIKEDKINSLLTKHTNALNLAINESTSEDVNEEMSTVATDFRAQMNAHAKVLDVLSNEKESKKEKNIEIEKETEIETKAKAEADISDIKISNTARLSADKIKDSSNNKNDKKIKNFKEKKDKVRFIVEDADKNMNSVIVNDKTTNDPVSEDSYKKLDQAKAYLYDADKKDEEGKHEEAYTSLLDSLVSAKEAEILLKEGQKIEKNKEIMNLIEIDD
;
A
#
# COMPACT_ATOMS: atom_id res chain seq x y z
N MET A 1 -74.29 12.56 36.93
CA MET A 1 -74.09 11.27 36.25
C MET A 1 -74.14 10.17 37.30
N ASN A 2 -74.99 9.15 37.12
CA ASN A 2 -75.35 8.20 38.18
C ASN A 2 -74.17 7.25 38.47
N ASP A 3 -73.60 7.31 39.68
CA ASP A 3 -72.43 6.53 40.14
C ASP A 3 -72.62 5.01 39.98
N LYS A 4 -73.88 4.56 39.97
CA LYS A 4 -74.28 3.18 39.69
C LYS A 4 -73.95 2.72 38.26
N LYS A 5 -74.05 3.60 37.25
CA LYS A 5 -73.71 3.25 35.86
C LYS A 5 -72.19 3.09 35.68
N LEU A 6 -71.39 3.92 36.35
CA LEU A 6 -69.93 3.83 36.30
C LEU A 6 -69.43 2.56 36.98
N LYS A 7 -69.98 2.22 38.17
CA LYS A 7 -69.64 0.98 38.88
C LYS A 7 -70.01 -0.26 38.06
N ASN A 8 -71.19 -0.29 37.46
CA ASN A 8 -71.58 -1.38 36.56
C ASN A 8 -70.64 -1.50 35.35
N GLY A 9 -70.23 -0.39 34.73
CA GLY A 9 -69.28 -0.43 33.61
C GLY A 9 -67.88 -0.92 34.02
N ILE A 10 -67.41 -0.56 35.21
CA ILE A 10 -66.12 -1.06 35.74
C ILE A 10 -66.20 -2.56 36.05
N ASP A 11 -67.33 -3.03 36.59
CA ASP A 11 -67.54 -4.45 36.88
C ASP A 11 -67.69 -5.28 35.59
N GLU A 12 -68.34 -4.74 34.56
CA GLU A 12 -68.38 -5.35 33.23
C GLU A 12 -66.98 -5.50 32.62
N ILE A 13 -66.15 -4.45 32.65
CA ILE A 13 -64.78 -4.50 32.12
C ILE A 13 -63.90 -5.50 32.88
N LYS A 14 -64.05 -5.60 34.21
CA LYS A 14 -63.32 -6.59 35.02
C LYS A 14 -63.71 -8.03 34.68
N ASN A 15 -64.94 -8.25 34.23
CA ASN A 15 -65.44 -9.56 33.83
C ASN A 15 -65.06 -9.93 32.39
N ILE A 16 -64.49 -9.01 31.60
CA ILE A 16 -63.87 -9.33 30.31
C ILE A 16 -62.53 -9.98 30.59
N VAL A 17 -62.57 -11.26 30.96
CA VAL A 17 -61.39 -12.11 31.09
C VAL A 17 -61.29 -12.94 29.82
N MET A 18 -60.13 -12.90 29.19
CA MET A 18 -59.86 -13.67 27.98
C MET A 18 -59.96 -15.16 28.29
N THR A 19 -60.70 -15.91 27.48
CA THR A 19 -60.82 -17.35 27.66
C THR A 19 -59.47 -18.03 27.41
N ASN A 20 -59.26 -19.21 28.00
CA ASN A 20 -58.03 -19.98 27.78
C ASN A 20 -57.83 -20.33 26.29
N ALA A 21 -58.93 -20.48 25.53
CA ALA A 21 -58.90 -20.73 24.08
C ALA A 21 -58.40 -19.51 23.30
N GLU A 22 -58.92 -18.32 23.59
CA GLU A 22 -58.47 -17.07 22.97
C GLU A 22 -57.01 -16.76 23.33
N LYS A 23 -56.62 -16.99 24.59
CA LYS A 23 -55.23 -16.83 25.03
C LYS A 23 -54.29 -17.74 24.25
N LYS A 24 -54.68 -18.99 24.06
CA LYS A 24 -53.92 -19.95 23.26
C LYS A 24 -53.84 -19.50 21.79
N HIS A 25 -54.94 -19.04 21.21
CA HIS A 25 -54.99 -18.59 19.81
C HIS A 25 -54.10 -17.36 19.55
N ILE A 26 -54.00 -16.44 20.52
CA ILE A 26 -53.10 -15.28 20.43
C ILE A 26 -51.64 -15.73 20.53
N ILE A 27 -51.32 -16.63 21.47
CA ILE A 27 -49.97 -17.19 21.61
C ILE A 27 -49.57 -17.92 20.33
N ASP A 28 -50.46 -18.73 19.76
CA ASP A 28 -50.20 -19.47 18.52
C ASP A 28 -49.95 -18.50 17.35
N ASN A 29 -50.66 -17.38 17.25
CA ASN A 29 -50.39 -16.33 16.25
C ASN A 29 -49.04 -15.62 16.44
N ILE A 30 -48.62 -15.36 17.69
CA ILE A 30 -47.31 -14.76 18.00
C ILE A 30 -46.18 -15.75 17.67
N LEU A 31 -46.35 -17.02 18.02
CA LEU A 31 -45.36 -18.06 17.74
C LEU A 31 -45.27 -18.34 16.24
N SER A 32 -46.39 -18.31 15.51
CA SER A 32 -46.43 -18.51 14.05
C SER A 32 -45.78 -17.37 13.27
N THR A 33 -45.72 -16.16 13.83
CA THR A 33 -45.05 -14.99 13.23
C THR A 33 -43.57 -14.89 13.58
N SER A 34 -43.03 -15.81 14.39
CA SER A 34 -41.64 -15.80 14.89
C SER A 34 -40.60 -16.31 13.88
N ASN A 35 -40.98 -16.56 12.61
CA ASN A 35 -40.08 -17.00 11.55
C ASN A 35 -39.63 -15.88 10.58
N VAL A 36 -39.72 -14.63 11.01
CA VAL A 36 -39.06 -13.50 10.34
C VAL A 36 -37.72 -13.29 11.03
N ASN A 37 -36.63 -13.64 10.35
CA ASN A 37 -35.23 -13.40 10.74
C ASN A 37 -35.10 -12.21 11.72
N PRO A 38 -34.88 -12.43 13.03
CA PRO A 38 -34.71 -11.34 13.96
C PRO A 38 -33.40 -10.64 13.60
N LYS A 39 -33.48 -9.55 12.82
CA LYS A 39 -32.38 -8.62 12.67
C LYS A 39 -32.07 -8.14 14.09
N ALA A 40 -30.91 -8.51 14.61
CA ALA A 40 -30.47 -8.12 15.94
C ALA A 40 -30.62 -6.59 16.08
N ILE A 41 -31.59 -6.15 16.87
CA ILE A 41 -31.82 -4.74 17.13
C ILE A 41 -30.69 -4.31 18.06
N LYS A 42 -29.66 -3.66 17.49
CA LYS A 42 -28.54 -3.10 18.25
C LYS A 42 -29.11 -2.05 19.20
N SER A 43 -29.08 -2.32 20.51
CA SER A 43 -29.52 -1.32 21.48
C SER A 43 -28.56 -0.13 21.49
N PRO A 44 -29.06 1.12 21.61
CA PRO A 44 -28.23 2.30 21.81
C PRO A 44 -27.32 2.21 23.06
N TRP A 45 -27.65 1.30 23.98
CA TRP A 45 -26.97 1.09 25.25
C TRP A 45 -25.95 -0.07 25.23
N SER A 46 -25.78 -0.76 24.10
CA SER A 46 -24.80 -1.86 23.98
C SER A 46 -23.34 -1.40 24.21
N PHE A 47 -23.02 -0.14 23.87
CA PHE A 47 -21.74 0.49 24.21
C PHE A 47 -21.54 0.67 25.73
N TYR A 48 -22.60 0.95 26.49
CA TYR A 48 -22.51 1.15 27.94
C TYR A 48 -22.29 -0.16 28.72
N SER A 49 -22.75 -1.30 28.18
CA SER A 49 -22.48 -2.62 28.77
C SER A 49 -20.99 -2.98 28.73
N PHE A 50 -20.31 -2.67 27.62
CA PHE A 50 -18.86 -2.86 27.52
C PHE A 50 -18.10 -2.03 28.56
N ILE A 51 -18.51 -0.77 28.74
CA ILE A 51 -17.92 0.17 29.71
C ILE A 51 -18.16 -0.27 31.17
N LEU A 52 -19.31 -0.88 31.47
CA LEU A 52 -19.64 -1.39 32.81
C LEU A 52 -18.97 -2.73 33.13
N ILE A 53 -18.79 -3.61 32.14
CA ILE A 53 -18.04 -4.87 32.29
C ILE A 53 -16.54 -4.61 32.51
N THR A 54 -15.97 -3.58 31.85
CA THR A 54 -14.58 -3.16 32.09
C THR A 54 -14.37 -2.49 33.45
N ARG A 55 -15.43 -2.09 34.18
CA ARG A 55 -15.31 -1.46 35.52
C ARG A 55 -15.06 -2.44 36.66
N LYS A 56 -15.34 -3.74 36.50
CA LYS A 56 -15.14 -4.76 37.56
C LYS A 56 -13.92 -5.66 37.36
N SER A 57 -13.27 -5.62 36.21
CA SER A 57 -12.08 -6.43 35.94
C SER A 57 -10.82 -5.65 36.29
N GLN A 58 -10.40 -5.71 37.57
CA GLN A 58 -9.09 -5.22 38.00
C GLN A 58 -7.94 -5.75 37.11
N LEU A 59 -8.12 -6.93 36.50
CA LEU A 59 -7.20 -7.53 35.53
C LEU A 59 -7.01 -6.70 34.24
N VAL A 60 -8.05 -6.00 33.76
CA VAL A 60 -7.92 -5.13 32.57
C VAL A 60 -7.01 -3.95 32.92
N TYR A 61 -7.13 -3.38 34.12
CA TYR A 61 -6.22 -2.33 34.58
C TYR A 61 -4.77 -2.84 34.66
N TYR A 62 -4.55 -4.02 35.24
CA TYR A 62 -3.21 -4.60 35.39
C TYR A 62 -2.57 -5.12 34.10
N ILE A 63 -3.33 -5.32 33.02
CA ILE A 63 -2.76 -5.74 31.73
C ILE A 63 -2.68 -4.54 30.78
N VAL A 64 -3.76 -3.76 30.68
CA VAL A 64 -3.87 -2.68 29.70
C VAL A 64 -3.01 -1.48 30.09
N ILE A 65 -2.86 -1.14 31.37
CA ILE A 65 -2.04 0.01 31.76
C ILE A 65 -0.56 -0.24 31.59
N PRO A 66 0.04 -1.36 32.05
CA PRO A 66 1.43 -1.63 31.73
C PRO A 66 1.63 -1.82 30.23
N LEU A 67 0.68 -2.41 29.49
CA LEU A 67 0.76 -2.47 28.02
C LEU A 67 0.74 -1.07 27.38
N ILE A 68 -0.12 -0.16 27.86
CA ILE A 68 -0.14 1.23 27.43
C ILE A 68 1.17 1.90 27.82
N ILE A 69 1.72 1.72 29.02
CA ILE A 69 2.99 2.32 29.45
C ILE A 69 4.15 1.77 28.60
N LEU A 70 4.15 0.47 28.31
CA LEU A 70 5.17 -0.20 27.49
C LEU A 70 5.09 0.28 26.03
N LEU A 71 3.88 0.47 25.48
CA LEU A 71 3.65 1.06 24.16
C LEU A 71 3.91 2.59 24.14
N SER A 72 3.65 3.29 25.24
CA SER A 72 3.85 4.74 25.40
C SER A 72 5.31 5.12 25.60
N SER A 73 6.16 4.16 25.98
CA SER A 73 7.61 4.36 26.02
C SER A 73 8.21 4.64 24.63
N GLY A 74 7.43 4.54 23.55
CA GLY A 74 7.79 4.90 22.18
C GLY A 74 8.76 3.92 21.52
N GLY A 75 9.59 3.23 22.29
CA GLY A 75 10.63 2.31 21.79
C GLY A 75 10.08 1.16 20.97
N VAL A 76 9.00 0.51 21.42
CA VAL A 76 8.40 -0.63 20.69
C VAL A 76 7.71 -0.17 19.40
N VAL A 77 7.02 0.99 19.44
CA VAL A 77 6.38 1.58 18.26
C VAL A 77 7.45 2.00 17.25
N PHE A 78 8.50 2.68 17.69
CA PHE A 78 9.61 3.10 16.86
C PHE A 78 10.33 1.91 16.22
N ALA A 79 10.70 0.90 17.02
CA ALA A 79 11.33 -0.32 16.52
C ALA A 79 10.44 -1.11 15.55
N SER A 80 9.11 -1.04 15.69
CA SER A 80 8.20 -1.67 14.75
C SER A 80 8.19 -0.99 13.38
N GLN A 81 8.54 0.30 13.27
CA GLN A 81 8.51 1.02 11.98
C GLN A 81 9.55 0.48 10.99
N ASP A 82 10.71 0.04 11.49
CA ASP A 82 11.79 -0.54 10.69
C ASP A 82 11.71 -2.08 10.63
N SER A 83 10.68 -2.67 11.24
CA SER A 83 10.51 -4.12 11.23
C SER A 83 10.18 -4.63 9.81
N LEU A 84 10.83 -5.74 9.44
CA LEU A 84 10.60 -6.50 8.22
C LEU A 84 9.60 -7.65 8.48
N PRO A 85 9.00 -8.25 7.44
CA PRO A 85 8.05 -9.36 7.58
C PRO A 85 8.48 -10.58 8.41
N ASP A 86 9.78 -10.77 8.64
CA ASP A 86 10.34 -11.83 9.49
C ASP A 86 10.40 -11.45 10.98
N SER A 87 10.21 -10.17 11.31
CA SER A 87 10.30 -9.66 12.67
C SER A 87 9.01 -9.89 13.48
N ILE A 88 9.19 -10.18 14.78
CA ILE A 88 8.10 -10.33 15.76
C ILE A 88 7.26 -9.05 15.88
N LEU A 89 7.84 -7.87 15.61
CA LEU A 89 7.15 -6.59 15.70
C LEU A 89 6.41 -6.19 14.42
N TYR A 90 6.54 -6.95 13.33
CA TYR A 90 5.89 -6.64 12.07
C TYR A 90 4.36 -6.65 12.13
N PRO A 91 3.70 -7.59 12.83
CA PRO A 91 2.25 -7.52 13.04
C PRO A 91 1.81 -6.23 13.74
N LEU A 92 2.62 -5.68 14.64
CA LEU A 92 2.33 -4.40 15.30
C LEU A 92 2.40 -3.23 14.29
N LYS A 93 3.41 -3.24 13.42
CA LYS A 93 3.58 -2.27 12.34
C LYS A 93 2.33 -2.20 11.45
N VAL A 94 1.95 -3.33 10.85
CA VAL A 94 0.93 -3.37 9.79
C VAL A 94 -0.51 -3.38 10.31
N ASN A 95 -0.76 -3.88 11.53
CA ASN A 95 -2.12 -3.99 12.07
C ASN A 95 -2.49 -2.85 13.03
N VAL A 96 -1.51 -2.12 13.57
CA VAL A 96 -1.77 -1.08 14.58
C VAL A 96 -1.18 0.26 14.16
N VAL A 97 0.14 0.33 13.98
CA VAL A 97 0.83 1.61 13.76
C VAL A 97 0.40 2.26 12.45
N GLU A 98 0.41 1.50 11.36
CA GLU A 98 0.06 2.04 10.04
C GLU A 98 -1.44 2.38 9.90
N PRO A 99 -2.40 1.54 10.34
CA PRO A 99 -3.82 1.91 10.31
C PRO A 99 -4.12 3.17 11.12
N ILE A 100 -3.50 3.36 12.29
CA ILE A 100 -3.64 4.59 13.07
C ILE A 100 -3.08 5.79 12.30
N GLY A 101 -1.88 5.64 11.71
CA GLY A 101 -1.26 6.66 10.88
C GLY A 101 -2.14 7.08 9.69
N GLY A 102 -2.81 6.11 9.06
CA GLY A 102 -3.74 6.32 7.96
C GLY A 102 -5.06 6.97 8.39
N ALA A 103 -5.61 6.55 9.53
CA ALA A 103 -6.84 7.11 10.10
C ALA A 103 -6.71 8.60 10.45
N LEU A 104 -5.50 9.05 10.79
CA LEU A 104 -5.20 10.46 11.06
C LEU A 104 -5.04 11.31 9.78
N LYS A 105 -5.13 10.73 8.58
CA LYS A 105 -5.11 11.46 7.31
C LYS A 105 -6.53 11.88 6.92
N PHE A 106 -6.87 13.14 7.21
CA PHE A 106 -8.24 13.63 7.01
C PHE A 106 -8.58 14.00 5.56
N SER A 107 -7.61 14.40 4.72
CA SER A 107 -7.85 14.78 3.32
C SER A 107 -7.51 13.65 2.34
N LEU A 108 -8.18 13.62 1.18
CA LEU A 108 -7.94 12.63 0.13
C LEU A 108 -6.48 12.65 -0.36
N ASN A 109 -5.89 13.82 -0.59
CA ASN A 109 -4.47 13.94 -0.99
C ASN A 109 -3.53 13.35 0.07
N LYS A 110 -3.80 13.61 1.36
CA LYS A 110 -2.99 13.06 2.46
C LYS A 110 -3.14 11.54 2.58
N LYS A 111 -4.34 11.00 2.34
CA LYS A 111 -4.59 9.56 2.30
C LYS A 111 -3.86 8.92 1.12
N ALA A 112 -4.02 9.47 -0.08
CA ALA A 112 -3.34 9.01 -1.28
C ALA A 112 -1.81 8.97 -1.10
N LYS A 113 -1.22 10.07 -0.62
CA LYS A 113 0.22 10.14 -0.32
C LYS A 113 0.65 9.10 0.72
N TYR A 114 -0.18 8.86 1.74
CA TYR A 114 0.11 7.88 2.77
C TYR A 114 0.08 6.45 2.22
N GLU A 115 -0.97 6.07 1.50
CA GLU A 115 -1.09 4.75 0.88
C GLU A 115 0.01 4.51 -0.16
N SER A 116 0.33 5.52 -0.98
CA SER A 116 1.49 5.49 -1.89
C SER A 116 2.78 5.20 -1.13
N SER A 117 3.00 5.88 0.01
CA SER A 117 4.23 5.66 0.79
C SER A 117 4.30 4.26 1.41
N LEU A 118 3.16 3.69 1.83
CA LEU A 118 3.12 2.34 2.38
C LEU A 118 3.38 1.30 1.30
N ALA A 119 2.82 1.45 0.10
CA ALA A 119 3.11 0.59 -1.05
C ALA A 119 4.61 0.59 -1.40
N THR A 120 5.23 1.77 -1.49
CA THR A 120 6.67 1.89 -1.75
C THR A 120 7.50 1.23 -0.64
N LYS A 121 7.12 1.38 0.62
CA LYS A 121 7.77 0.66 1.73
C LYS A 121 7.72 -0.86 1.55
N ARG A 122 6.65 -1.43 0.99
CA ARG A 122 6.57 -2.88 0.72
C ARG A 122 7.61 -3.34 -0.29
N LEU A 123 7.93 -2.52 -1.29
CA LEU A 123 8.99 -2.84 -2.24
C LEU A 123 10.37 -2.73 -1.60
N VAL A 124 10.62 -1.71 -0.79
CA VAL A 124 11.89 -1.58 -0.04
C VAL A 124 12.07 -2.74 0.94
N GLU A 125 11.00 -3.20 1.60
CA GLU A 125 11.03 -4.39 2.46
C GLU A 125 11.37 -5.65 1.64
N ALA A 126 10.79 -5.79 0.44
CA ALA A 126 11.12 -6.88 -0.47
C ALA A 126 12.59 -6.84 -0.88
N GLU A 127 13.09 -5.69 -1.33
CA GLU A 127 14.50 -5.51 -1.71
C GLU A 127 15.44 -5.86 -0.57
N THR A 128 15.09 -5.44 0.65
CA THR A 128 15.89 -5.75 1.85
C THR A 128 15.91 -7.26 2.12
N LEU A 129 14.76 -7.93 2.05
CA LEU A 129 14.67 -9.38 2.22
C LEU A 129 15.37 -10.15 1.10
N VAL A 130 15.31 -9.65 -0.14
CA VAL A 130 16.08 -10.20 -1.26
C VAL A 130 17.56 -10.04 -0.95
N ASN A 131 18.06 -8.84 -0.68
CA ASN A 131 19.48 -8.63 -0.36
C ASN A 131 19.98 -9.50 0.80
N GLN A 132 19.15 -9.73 1.82
CA GLN A 132 19.50 -10.57 2.97
C GLN A 132 19.36 -12.09 2.72
N GLY A 133 18.90 -12.54 1.56
CA GLY A 133 18.66 -13.96 1.33
C GLY A 133 17.44 -14.55 2.04
N LYS A 134 16.58 -13.70 2.63
CA LYS A 134 15.50 -14.10 3.54
C LYS A 134 14.10 -14.06 2.93
N LEU A 135 13.96 -13.65 1.66
CA LEU A 135 12.67 -13.66 0.99
C LEU A 135 12.25 -15.11 0.68
N ASP A 136 11.19 -15.57 1.32
CA ASP A 136 10.52 -16.85 1.03
C ASP A 136 9.10 -16.60 0.51
N LYS A 137 8.41 -17.67 0.08
CA LYS A 137 7.08 -17.55 -0.53
C LYS A 137 6.03 -16.92 0.39
N ILE A 138 6.10 -17.22 1.69
CA ILE A 138 5.14 -16.71 2.68
C ILE A 138 5.32 -15.20 2.84
N LYS A 139 6.56 -14.73 2.95
CA LYS A 139 6.89 -13.30 3.02
C LYS A 139 6.55 -12.59 1.72
N GLU A 140 6.82 -13.22 0.58
CA GLU A 140 6.49 -12.71 -0.75
C GLU A 140 4.97 -12.47 -0.90
N ASP A 141 4.15 -13.46 -0.55
CA ASP A 141 2.69 -13.34 -0.61
C ASP A 141 2.16 -12.30 0.39
N LYS A 142 2.77 -12.19 1.57
CA LYS A 142 2.41 -11.16 2.55
C LYS A 142 2.68 -9.76 2.03
N ILE A 143 3.85 -9.54 1.43
CA ILE A 143 4.23 -8.28 0.80
C ILE A 143 3.27 -7.94 -0.35
N ASN A 144 3.00 -8.90 -1.25
CA ASN A 144 2.08 -8.71 -2.37
C ASN A 144 0.67 -8.34 -1.94
N SER A 145 0.16 -9.00 -0.89
CA SER A 145 -1.15 -8.70 -0.31
C SER A 145 -1.22 -7.26 0.22
N LEU A 146 -0.20 -6.83 0.96
CA LEU A 146 -0.13 -5.47 1.51
C LEU A 146 0.05 -4.42 0.40
N LEU A 147 0.93 -4.67 -0.57
CA LEU A 147 1.12 -3.83 -1.74
C LEU A 147 -0.20 -3.62 -2.48
N THR A 148 -0.91 -4.71 -2.81
CA THR A 148 -2.21 -4.67 -3.47
C THR A 148 -3.25 -3.89 -2.66
N LYS A 149 -3.27 -4.07 -1.32
CA LYS A 149 -4.15 -3.33 -0.42
C LYS A 149 -3.91 -1.83 -0.51
N HIS A 150 -2.66 -1.39 -0.42
CA HIS A 150 -2.29 0.02 -0.47
C HIS A 150 -2.52 0.62 -1.86
N THR A 151 -2.20 -0.10 -2.94
CA THR A 151 -2.53 0.30 -4.32
C THR A 151 -4.04 0.49 -4.50
N ASN A 152 -4.86 -0.41 -3.97
CA ASN A 152 -6.32 -0.28 -4.06
C ASN A 152 -6.82 0.93 -3.27
N ALA A 153 -6.30 1.18 -2.07
CA ALA A 153 -6.68 2.34 -1.26
C ALA A 153 -6.26 3.67 -1.92
N LEU A 154 -5.06 3.72 -2.51
CA LEU A 154 -4.61 4.84 -3.33
C LEU A 154 -5.54 5.05 -4.54
N ASN A 155 -5.86 3.98 -5.26
CA ASN A 155 -6.73 4.03 -6.42
C ASN A 155 -8.13 4.56 -6.08
N LEU A 156 -8.68 4.16 -4.92
CA LEU A 156 -9.94 4.70 -4.41
C LEU A 156 -9.82 6.19 -4.10
N ALA A 157 -8.76 6.62 -3.41
CA ALA A 157 -8.54 8.03 -3.10
C ALA A 157 -8.38 8.89 -4.37
N ILE A 158 -7.69 8.39 -5.38
CA ILE A 158 -7.59 9.03 -6.70
C ILE A 158 -8.96 9.08 -7.36
N ASN A 159 -9.78 8.03 -7.28
CA ASN A 159 -11.10 8.00 -7.92
C ASN A 159 -12.19 8.81 -7.20
N GLU A 160 -12.13 8.97 -5.89
CA GLU A 160 -13.05 9.78 -5.10
C GLU A 160 -12.76 11.29 -5.18
N SER A 161 -11.59 11.64 -5.69
CA SER A 161 -11.10 13.01 -5.82
C SER A 161 -11.98 13.85 -6.78
N THR A 162 -12.59 14.96 -6.32
CA THR A 162 -13.43 15.84 -7.17
C THR A 162 -12.59 16.90 -7.90
N SER A 163 -13.15 17.48 -8.97
CA SER A 163 -12.45 18.39 -9.88
C SER A 163 -12.02 19.74 -9.28
N GLU A 164 -12.47 20.14 -8.10
CA GLU A 164 -12.07 21.41 -7.47
C GLU A 164 -10.88 21.27 -6.51
N ASP A 165 -10.83 20.20 -5.71
CA ASP A 165 -9.74 19.97 -4.74
C ASP A 165 -8.54 19.19 -5.30
N VAL A 166 -8.69 18.62 -6.50
CA VAL A 166 -7.72 17.67 -7.04
C VAL A 166 -7.37 17.99 -8.47
N ASN A 167 -6.14 18.45 -8.71
CA ASN A 167 -5.42 17.86 -9.83
C ASN A 167 -3.93 17.80 -9.63
N GLU A 168 -3.28 18.90 -9.27
CA GLU A 168 -1.82 18.92 -9.39
C GLU A 168 -1.17 18.05 -8.31
N GLU A 169 -1.62 18.12 -7.06
CA GLU A 169 -1.10 17.28 -5.99
C GLU A 169 -1.39 15.80 -6.24
N MET A 170 -2.61 15.43 -6.63
CA MET A 170 -2.96 14.02 -6.87
C MET A 170 -2.27 13.46 -8.11
N SER A 171 -2.15 14.26 -9.18
CA SER A 171 -1.34 13.89 -10.36
C SER A 171 0.12 13.72 -9.98
N THR A 172 0.64 14.55 -9.08
CA THR A 172 2.00 14.39 -8.54
C THR A 172 2.13 13.10 -7.73
N VAL A 173 1.18 12.80 -6.83
CA VAL A 173 1.15 11.52 -6.10
C VAL A 173 1.08 10.32 -7.05
N ALA A 174 0.24 10.38 -8.10
CA ALA A 174 0.12 9.31 -9.08
C ALA A 174 1.40 9.10 -9.90
N THR A 175 2.04 10.19 -10.34
CA THR A 175 3.32 10.11 -11.07
C THR A 175 4.48 9.66 -10.17
N ASP A 176 4.54 10.14 -8.93
CA ASP A 176 5.51 9.68 -7.92
C ASP A 176 5.34 8.19 -7.64
N PHE A 177 4.11 7.74 -7.42
CA PHE A 177 3.80 6.34 -7.17
C PHE A 177 4.24 5.46 -8.33
N ARG A 178 3.87 5.83 -9.56
CA ARG A 178 4.26 5.09 -10.78
C ARG A 178 5.77 4.97 -10.90
N ALA A 179 6.49 6.07 -10.73
CA ALA A 179 7.95 6.08 -10.80
C ALA A 179 8.59 5.19 -9.73
N GLN A 180 8.10 5.28 -8.49
CA GLN A 180 8.58 4.43 -7.39
C GLN A 180 8.30 2.95 -7.66
N MET A 181 7.09 2.57 -8.08
CA MET A 181 6.74 1.18 -8.37
C MET A 181 7.62 0.60 -9.48
N ASN A 182 7.80 1.33 -10.58
CA ASN A 182 8.57 0.86 -11.72
C ASN A 182 10.08 0.77 -11.42
N ALA A 183 10.63 1.78 -10.74
CA ALA A 183 12.04 1.78 -10.37
C ALA A 183 12.37 0.65 -9.38
N HIS A 184 11.61 0.50 -8.31
CA HIS A 184 11.83 -0.57 -7.32
C HIS A 184 11.53 -1.97 -7.89
N ALA A 185 10.54 -2.12 -8.79
CA ALA A 185 10.34 -3.38 -9.51
C ALA A 185 11.58 -3.77 -10.33
N LYS A 186 12.21 -2.77 -10.97
CA LYS A 186 13.42 -3.00 -11.77
C LYS A 186 14.62 -3.33 -10.88
N VAL A 187 14.78 -2.66 -9.74
CA VAL A 187 15.80 -3.01 -8.74
C VAL A 187 15.62 -4.45 -8.26
N LEU A 188 14.39 -4.86 -7.91
CA LEU A 188 14.08 -6.23 -7.49
C LEU A 188 14.48 -7.28 -8.54
N ASP A 189 14.23 -7.01 -9.82
CA ASP A 189 14.64 -7.89 -10.92
C ASP A 189 16.15 -8.05 -10.98
N VAL A 190 16.90 -6.94 -10.88
CA VAL A 190 18.38 -6.97 -10.88
C VAL A 190 18.89 -7.77 -9.68
N LEU A 191 18.39 -7.47 -8.48
CA LEU A 191 18.81 -8.15 -7.24
C LEU A 191 18.54 -9.66 -7.26
N SER A 192 17.53 -10.10 -8.00
CA SER A 192 17.17 -11.52 -8.06
C SER A 192 17.98 -12.27 -9.13
N ASN A 193 18.23 -11.64 -10.29
CA ASN A 193 19.10 -12.18 -11.31
C ASN A 193 20.56 -12.34 -10.80
N GLU A 194 21.04 -11.40 -9.97
CA GLU A 194 22.36 -11.52 -9.35
C GLU A 194 22.50 -12.76 -8.44
N LYS A 195 21.43 -13.15 -7.74
CA LYS A 195 21.44 -14.33 -6.90
C LYS A 195 21.46 -15.63 -7.68
N GLU A 196 20.76 -15.70 -8.81
CA GLU A 196 20.78 -16.87 -9.70
C GLU A 196 22.20 -17.12 -10.19
N SER A 197 22.90 -16.07 -10.64
CA SER A 197 24.30 -16.14 -11.06
C SER A 197 25.25 -16.60 -9.93
N LYS A 198 25.01 -16.19 -8.67
CA LYS A 198 25.81 -16.65 -7.51
C LYS A 198 25.52 -18.09 -7.11
N LYS A 199 24.26 -18.55 -7.20
CA LYS A 199 23.90 -19.95 -6.93
C LYS A 199 24.52 -20.89 -7.96
N GLU A 200 24.54 -20.52 -9.24
CA GLU A 200 25.15 -21.34 -10.29
C GLU A 200 26.66 -21.49 -10.11
N LYS A 201 27.37 -20.42 -9.70
CA LYS A 201 28.81 -20.47 -9.41
C LYS A 201 29.16 -21.35 -8.21
N ASN A 202 28.34 -21.39 -7.16
CA ASN A 202 28.59 -22.24 -6.00
C ASN A 202 28.21 -23.72 -6.25
N ILE A 203 27.28 -23.99 -7.18
CA ILE A 203 26.92 -25.37 -7.57
C ILE A 203 28.04 -26.04 -8.40
N GLU A 204 28.95 -25.29 -9.00
CA GLU A 204 30.10 -25.86 -9.72
C GLU A 204 31.22 -26.36 -8.78
N ILE A 205 31.17 -25.98 -7.49
CA ILE A 205 32.17 -26.35 -6.46
C ILE A 205 31.69 -27.54 -5.60
N GLU A 206 30.38 -27.79 -5.49
CA GLU A 206 29.80 -28.87 -4.66
C GLU A 206 29.14 -30.01 -5.47
N LYS A 207 29.64 -30.33 -6.67
CA LYS A 207 29.23 -31.52 -7.42
C LYS A 207 29.96 -32.79 -6.98
N GLU A 208 29.95 -33.08 -5.68
CA GLU A 208 30.30 -34.41 -5.19
C GLU A 208 29.69 -34.65 -3.80
N THR A 209 28.35 -34.60 -3.67
CA THR A 209 27.53 -35.55 -2.88
C THR A 209 26.05 -35.13 -2.82
N GLU A 210 25.19 -36.13 -2.98
CA GLU A 210 23.75 -36.16 -2.65
C GLU A 210 22.76 -35.31 -3.46
N ILE A 211 22.53 -35.85 -4.65
CA ILE A 211 21.23 -36.03 -5.30
C ILE A 211 20.21 -36.56 -4.27
N GLU A 212 19.18 -35.76 -3.90
CA GLU A 212 17.77 -36.23 -3.79
C GLU A 212 16.74 -35.19 -3.29
N THR A 213 17.10 -33.95 -2.93
CA THR A 213 16.08 -32.96 -2.46
C THR A 213 15.84 -31.75 -3.37
N LYS A 214 16.51 -31.65 -4.54
CA LYS A 214 16.41 -30.48 -5.44
C LYS A 214 15.14 -30.39 -6.31
N ALA A 215 14.41 -31.48 -6.52
CA ALA A 215 13.30 -31.51 -7.48
C ALA A 215 11.97 -30.82 -7.04
N LYS A 216 11.93 -30.14 -5.88
CA LYS A 216 10.75 -29.36 -5.43
C LYS A 216 11.03 -27.88 -5.16
N ALA A 217 12.27 -27.41 -5.31
CA ALA A 217 12.64 -26.01 -5.11
C ALA A 217 12.90 -25.26 -6.43
N GLU A 218 12.86 -25.95 -7.58
CA GLU A 218 13.40 -25.47 -8.86
C GLU A 218 12.32 -25.04 -9.89
N ALA A 219 11.06 -24.82 -9.48
CA ALA A 219 9.97 -24.49 -10.42
C ALA A 219 9.18 -23.18 -10.16
N ASP A 220 9.50 -22.35 -9.14
CA ASP A 220 8.57 -21.27 -8.72
C ASP A 220 9.20 -19.90 -8.38
N ILE A 221 10.46 -19.65 -8.76
CA ILE A 221 11.16 -18.39 -8.38
C ILE A 221 11.65 -17.57 -9.60
N SER A 222 11.33 -17.96 -10.84
CA SER A 222 11.72 -17.20 -12.05
C SER A 222 10.83 -16.00 -12.38
N ASP A 223 9.81 -15.74 -11.57
CA ASP A 223 8.99 -14.52 -11.63
C ASP A 223 8.83 -14.01 -10.20
N ILE A 224 9.55 -12.96 -9.82
CA ILE A 224 9.23 -12.26 -8.57
C ILE A 224 7.83 -11.69 -8.79
N LYS A 225 6.84 -12.33 -8.15
CA LYS A 225 5.44 -11.92 -8.22
C LYS A 225 5.30 -10.46 -7.75
N ILE A 226 6.22 -10.01 -6.88
CA ILE A 226 6.31 -8.63 -6.38
C ILE A 226 6.64 -7.62 -7.49
N SER A 227 7.69 -7.83 -8.30
CA SER A 227 8.03 -6.90 -9.39
C SER A 227 6.89 -6.74 -10.39
N ASN A 228 6.26 -7.87 -10.76
CA ASN A 228 5.12 -7.86 -11.66
C ASN A 228 3.89 -7.18 -11.02
N THR A 229 3.62 -7.42 -9.73
CA THR A 229 2.52 -6.76 -9.00
C THR A 229 2.76 -5.25 -8.87
N ALA A 230 4.01 -4.81 -8.70
CA ALA A 230 4.37 -3.40 -8.67
C ALA A 230 4.11 -2.70 -10.00
N ARG A 231 4.52 -3.31 -11.12
CA ARG A 231 4.23 -2.80 -12.48
C ARG A 231 2.73 -2.72 -12.75
N LEU A 232 1.99 -3.80 -12.46
CA LEU A 232 0.53 -3.81 -12.58
C LEU A 232 -0.14 -2.74 -11.70
N SER A 233 0.43 -2.47 -10.51
CA SER A 233 -0.03 -1.39 -9.65
C SER A 233 0.21 -0.02 -10.28
N ALA A 234 1.38 0.20 -10.88
CA ALA A 234 1.70 1.44 -11.60
C ALA A 234 0.74 1.68 -12.76
N ASP A 235 0.48 0.65 -13.58
CA ASP A 235 -0.44 0.72 -14.72
C ASP A 235 -1.87 1.02 -14.27
N LYS A 236 -2.35 0.36 -13.22
CA LYS A 236 -3.67 0.62 -12.64
C LYS A 236 -3.85 2.08 -12.21
N ILE A 237 -2.81 2.68 -11.63
CA ILE A 237 -2.82 4.09 -11.23
C ILE A 237 -2.70 5.02 -12.45
N LYS A 238 -1.94 4.64 -13.49
CA LYS A 238 -1.88 5.37 -14.76
C LYS A 238 -3.27 5.50 -15.37
N ASP A 239 -3.99 4.40 -15.49
CA ASP A 239 -5.32 4.36 -16.11
C ASP A 239 -6.33 5.23 -15.33
N SER A 240 -6.33 5.10 -14.00
CA SER A 240 -7.25 5.88 -13.16
C SER A 240 -6.90 7.37 -13.12
N SER A 241 -5.62 7.72 -13.23
CA SER A 241 -5.19 9.12 -13.33
C SER A 241 -5.52 9.74 -14.68
N ASN A 242 -5.42 8.98 -15.78
CA ASN A 242 -5.66 9.49 -17.13
C ASN A 242 -7.15 9.76 -17.38
N ASN A 243 -8.05 8.88 -16.91
CA ASN A 243 -9.51 9.05 -17.03
C ASN A 243 -10.08 10.30 -16.34
N LYS A 244 -9.28 10.99 -15.52
CA LYS A 244 -9.69 12.24 -14.84
C LYS A 244 -9.16 13.51 -15.49
N ASN A 245 -8.28 13.39 -16.48
CA ASN A 245 -7.57 14.53 -17.05
C ASN A 245 -8.38 15.34 -18.08
N ASP A 246 -9.56 14.85 -18.51
CA ASP A 246 -10.49 15.49 -19.47
C ASP A 246 -10.93 16.92 -19.11
N LYS A 247 -10.61 17.44 -17.92
CA LYS A 247 -11.05 18.78 -17.47
C LYS A 247 -9.94 19.81 -17.23
N LYS A 248 -8.64 19.49 -17.41
CA LYS A 248 -7.57 20.32 -16.82
C LYS A 248 -6.33 20.57 -17.68
N ILE A 249 -6.57 21.31 -18.77
CA ILE A 249 -5.56 22.06 -19.54
C ILE A 249 -5.23 23.42 -18.86
N LYS A 250 -5.78 23.72 -17.67
CA LYS A 250 -5.32 24.89 -16.89
C LYS A 250 -3.94 24.56 -16.34
N ASN A 251 -2.90 25.17 -16.92
CA ASN A 251 -1.48 25.13 -16.51
C ASN A 251 -0.58 24.10 -17.21
N PHE A 252 -0.95 23.61 -18.41
CA PHE A 252 -0.06 22.75 -19.21
C PHE A 252 1.35 23.34 -19.38
N LYS A 253 1.44 24.63 -19.72
CA LYS A 253 2.72 25.33 -19.92
C LYS A 253 3.59 25.34 -18.65
N GLU A 254 3.02 25.71 -17.50
CA GLU A 254 3.74 25.72 -16.23
C GLU A 254 4.21 24.31 -15.85
N LYS A 255 3.36 23.30 -16.04
CA LYS A 255 3.73 21.90 -15.80
C LYS A 255 4.85 21.48 -16.74
N LYS A 256 4.78 21.86 -18.01
CA LYS A 256 5.80 21.57 -19.01
C LYS A 256 7.16 22.12 -18.63
N ASP A 257 7.21 23.37 -18.17
CA ASP A 257 8.44 24.00 -17.69
C ASP A 257 9.01 23.26 -16.46
N LYS A 258 8.16 22.85 -15.50
CA LYS A 258 8.57 22.03 -14.35
C LYS A 258 9.15 20.68 -14.78
N VAL A 259 8.51 19.99 -15.72
CA VAL A 259 9.00 18.68 -16.21
C VAL A 259 10.31 18.84 -16.95
N ARG A 260 10.44 19.86 -17.81
CA ARG A 260 11.69 20.17 -18.50
C ARG A 260 12.83 20.40 -17.49
N PHE A 261 12.58 21.18 -16.45
CA PHE A 261 13.55 21.39 -15.37
C PHE A 261 13.98 20.08 -14.69
N ILE A 262 13.03 19.19 -14.37
CA ILE A 262 13.33 17.88 -13.76
C ILE A 262 14.17 17.00 -14.70
N VAL A 263 13.84 16.97 -15.99
CA VAL A 263 14.62 16.20 -16.99
C VAL A 263 16.04 16.76 -17.10
N GLU A 264 16.20 18.08 -17.10
CA GLU A 264 17.52 18.74 -17.13
C GLU A 264 18.32 18.51 -15.84
N ASP A 265 17.66 18.51 -14.68
CA ASP A 265 18.31 18.24 -13.39
C ASP A 265 18.79 16.79 -13.30
N ALA A 266 17.95 15.83 -13.71
CA ALA A 266 18.31 14.43 -13.81
C ALA A 266 19.52 14.20 -14.74
N ASP A 267 19.54 14.86 -15.91
CA ASP A 267 20.66 14.79 -16.86
C ASP A 267 21.96 15.34 -16.26
N LYS A 268 21.90 16.48 -15.56
CA LYS A 268 23.06 17.05 -14.86
C LYS A 268 23.58 16.13 -13.77
N ASN A 269 22.69 15.60 -12.94
CA ASN A 269 23.05 14.70 -11.85
C ASN A 269 23.73 13.44 -12.41
N MET A 270 23.21 12.87 -13.49
CA MET A 270 23.80 11.67 -14.12
C MET A 270 25.17 11.95 -14.75
N ASN A 271 25.32 13.07 -15.44
CA ASN A 271 26.63 13.48 -15.98
C ASN A 271 27.68 13.72 -14.86
N SER A 272 27.27 14.22 -13.69
CA SER A 272 28.17 14.39 -12.55
C SER A 272 28.69 13.07 -11.97
N VAL A 273 27.88 12.00 -12.05
CA VAL A 273 28.27 10.66 -11.58
C VAL A 273 29.32 10.04 -12.51
N ILE A 274 29.17 10.18 -13.84
CA ILE A 274 30.15 9.70 -14.84
C ILE A 274 31.54 10.31 -14.63
N VAL A 275 31.60 11.60 -14.27
CA VAL A 275 32.87 12.32 -14.12
C VAL A 275 33.63 11.86 -12.87
N ASN A 276 32.91 11.45 -11.83
CA ASN A 276 33.49 11.03 -10.56
C ASN A 276 33.75 9.53 -10.46
N ASP A 277 33.07 8.71 -11.26
CA ASP A 277 33.14 7.26 -11.18
C ASP A 277 33.37 6.65 -12.58
N LYS A 278 34.61 6.22 -12.85
CA LYS A 278 35.01 5.69 -14.16
C LYS A 278 34.46 4.28 -14.43
N THR A 279 33.59 3.73 -13.60
CA THR A 279 33.29 2.29 -13.62
C THR A 279 31.91 1.88 -13.10
N THR A 280 30.83 2.64 -13.34
CA THR A 280 29.49 2.13 -12.99
C THR A 280 28.91 1.21 -14.08
N ASN A 281 29.57 0.07 -14.33
CA ASN A 281 29.02 -1.04 -15.13
C ASN A 281 27.90 -1.81 -14.38
N ASP A 282 27.22 -1.17 -13.41
CA ASP A 282 26.11 -1.78 -12.69
C ASP A 282 24.82 -1.71 -13.53
N PRO A 283 24.08 -2.82 -13.71
CA PRO A 283 22.87 -2.85 -14.54
C PRO A 283 21.82 -1.79 -14.17
N VAL A 284 21.73 -1.42 -12.89
CA VAL A 284 20.77 -0.40 -12.42
C VAL A 284 21.12 1.00 -12.95
N SER A 285 22.41 1.31 -13.04
CA SER A 285 22.91 2.58 -13.60
C SER A 285 22.65 2.66 -15.10
N GLU A 286 22.88 1.57 -15.85
CA GLU A 286 22.55 1.52 -17.29
C GLU A 286 21.05 1.77 -17.54
N ASP A 287 20.19 1.15 -16.74
CA ASP A 287 18.75 1.31 -16.86
C ASP A 287 18.28 2.72 -16.47
N SER A 288 19.00 3.41 -15.60
CA SER A 288 18.77 4.83 -15.32
C SER A 288 18.96 5.69 -16.59
N TYR A 289 20.04 5.50 -17.35
CA TYR A 289 20.29 6.26 -18.59
C TYR A 289 19.21 6.02 -19.64
N LYS A 290 18.81 4.76 -19.83
CA LYS A 290 17.68 4.41 -20.72
C LYS A 290 16.40 5.13 -20.35
N LYS A 291 16.14 5.29 -19.05
CA LYS A 291 14.95 6.00 -18.55
C LYS A 291 15.01 7.51 -18.76
N LEU A 292 16.20 8.10 -18.63
CA LEU A 292 16.40 9.50 -18.95
C LEU A 292 16.20 9.77 -20.45
N ASP A 293 16.70 8.88 -21.32
CA ASP A 293 16.48 8.99 -22.76
C ASP A 293 14.98 8.84 -23.13
N GLN A 294 14.28 7.91 -22.48
CA GLN A 294 12.82 7.80 -22.58
C GLN A 294 12.13 9.10 -22.13
N ALA A 295 12.57 9.71 -21.03
CA ALA A 295 12.01 10.97 -20.55
C ALA A 295 12.16 12.11 -21.56
N LYS A 296 13.34 12.25 -22.19
CA LYS A 296 13.61 13.22 -23.25
C LYS A 296 12.73 12.97 -24.49
N ALA A 297 12.59 11.71 -24.90
CA ALA A 297 11.75 11.32 -26.03
C ALA A 297 10.27 11.66 -25.78
N TYR A 298 9.75 11.37 -24.58
CA TYR A 298 8.37 11.72 -24.21
C TYR A 298 8.15 13.23 -24.13
N LEU A 299 9.14 14.00 -23.67
CA LEU A 299 9.06 15.46 -23.62
C LEU A 299 8.97 16.05 -25.04
N TYR A 300 9.79 15.54 -25.95
CA TYR A 300 9.74 15.91 -27.37
C TYR A 300 8.39 15.55 -28.01
N ASP A 301 7.86 14.35 -27.74
CA ASP A 301 6.55 13.93 -28.23
C ASP A 301 5.40 14.79 -27.65
N ALA A 302 5.51 15.20 -26.39
CA ALA A 302 4.56 16.13 -25.76
C ALA A 302 4.57 17.50 -26.45
N ASP A 303 5.76 18.05 -26.73
CA ASP A 303 5.91 19.32 -27.46
C ASP A 303 5.28 19.23 -28.87
N LYS A 304 5.58 18.16 -29.61
CA LYS A 304 5.01 17.93 -30.94
C LYS A 304 3.48 17.82 -30.93
N LYS A 305 2.91 17.05 -29.99
CA LYS A 305 1.45 16.88 -29.87
C LYS A 305 0.74 18.17 -29.47
N ASP A 306 1.37 19.00 -28.65
CA ASP A 306 0.84 20.31 -28.27
C ASP A 306 0.79 21.26 -29.47
N GLU A 307 1.83 21.27 -30.31
CA GLU A 307 1.87 22.02 -31.58
C GLU A 307 0.81 21.54 -32.57
N GLU A 308 0.49 20.24 -32.59
CA GLU A 308 -0.59 19.65 -33.39
C GLU A 308 -2.00 19.93 -32.83
N GLY A 309 -2.13 20.62 -31.69
CA GLY A 309 -3.40 20.91 -31.03
C GLY A 309 -4.00 19.72 -30.26
N LYS A 310 -3.25 18.61 -30.10
CA LYS A 310 -3.66 17.40 -29.38
C LYS A 310 -3.30 17.52 -27.90
N HIS A 311 -3.90 18.49 -27.20
CA HIS A 311 -3.49 18.87 -25.85
C HIS A 311 -3.62 17.75 -24.80
N GLU A 312 -4.61 16.86 -24.91
CA GLU A 312 -4.78 15.73 -23.98
C GLU A 312 -3.68 14.66 -24.16
N GLU A 313 -3.36 14.34 -25.41
CA GLU A 313 -2.26 13.43 -25.74
C GLU A 313 -0.92 14.04 -25.33
N ALA A 314 -0.72 15.34 -25.58
CA ALA A 314 0.46 16.07 -25.15
C ALA A 314 0.63 16.03 -23.63
N TYR A 315 -0.45 16.24 -22.86
CA TYR A 315 -0.40 16.15 -21.40
C TYR A 315 -0.07 14.74 -20.92
N THR A 316 -0.62 13.71 -21.57
CA THR A 316 -0.30 12.32 -21.24
C THR A 316 1.18 12.01 -21.49
N SER A 317 1.72 12.40 -22.65
CA SER A 317 3.15 12.28 -22.96
C SER A 317 4.01 13.05 -21.96
N LEU A 318 3.57 14.24 -21.52
CA LEU A 318 4.26 15.03 -20.52
C LEU A 318 4.34 14.31 -19.15
N LEU A 319 3.26 13.66 -18.72
CA LEU A 319 3.26 12.86 -17.49
C LEU A 319 4.15 11.63 -17.62
N ASP A 320 4.18 10.98 -18.78
CA ASP A 320 5.06 9.84 -19.04
C ASP A 320 6.56 10.25 -19.06
N SER A 321 6.86 11.46 -19.55
CA SER A 321 8.19 12.08 -19.42
C SER A 321 8.57 12.29 -17.95
N LEU A 322 7.69 12.89 -17.15
CA LEU A 322 7.92 13.13 -15.73
C LEU A 322 8.15 11.83 -14.95
N VAL A 323 7.36 10.79 -15.23
CA VAL A 323 7.51 9.48 -14.61
C VAL A 323 8.86 8.88 -14.97
N SER A 324 9.25 8.90 -16.25
CA SER A 324 10.52 8.34 -16.71
C SER A 324 11.74 9.06 -16.12
N ALA A 325 11.68 10.39 -15.97
CA ALA A 325 12.74 11.17 -15.34
C ALA A 325 12.91 10.81 -13.85
N LYS A 326 11.80 10.70 -13.11
CA LYS A 326 11.83 10.28 -11.71
C LYS A 326 12.29 8.83 -11.54
N GLU A 327 11.90 7.93 -12.45
CA GLU A 327 12.41 6.57 -12.49
C GLU A 327 13.92 6.55 -12.63
N ALA A 328 14.47 7.35 -13.55
CA ALA A 328 15.92 7.47 -13.75
C ALA A 328 16.63 7.92 -12.45
N GLU A 329 16.14 8.97 -11.78
CA GLU A 329 16.73 9.45 -10.52
C GLU A 329 16.70 8.39 -9.40
N ILE A 330 15.57 7.68 -9.24
CA ILE A 330 15.43 6.64 -8.22
C ILE A 330 16.39 5.48 -8.51
N LEU A 331 16.47 5.04 -9.78
CA LEU A 331 17.39 3.98 -10.19
C LEU A 331 18.85 4.37 -9.95
N LEU A 332 19.24 5.59 -10.30
CA LEU A 332 20.60 6.08 -10.04
C LEU A 332 20.94 6.01 -8.55
N LYS A 333 20.02 6.48 -7.71
CA LYS A 333 20.21 6.49 -6.25
C LYS A 333 20.30 5.08 -5.66
N GLU A 334 19.42 4.16 -6.08
CA GLU A 334 19.46 2.77 -5.58
C GLU A 334 20.67 2.01 -6.15
N GLY A 335 21.08 2.27 -7.39
CA GLY A 335 22.31 1.73 -7.97
C GLY A 335 23.55 2.09 -7.15
N GLN A 336 23.73 3.38 -6.83
CA GLN A 336 24.82 3.85 -5.97
C GLN A 336 24.83 3.19 -4.58
N LYS A 337 23.65 2.95 -4.01
CA LYS A 337 23.51 2.29 -2.71
C LYS A 337 23.87 0.80 -2.77
N ILE A 338 23.49 0.12 -3.85
CA ILE A 338 23.85 -1.28 -4.09
C ILE A 338 25.37 -1.41 -4.25
N GLU A 339 25.99 -0.53 -5.04
CA GLU A 339 27.44 -0.49 -5.25
C GLU A 339 28.20 -0.27 -3.94
N LYS A 340 27.81 0.75 -3.16
CA LYS A 340 28.39 1.00 -1.83
C LYS A 340 28.28 -0.19 -0.89
N ASN A 341 27.16 -0.92 -0.92
CA ASN A 341 27.00 -2.13 -0.11
C ASN A 341 27.91 -3.27 -0.58
N LYS A 342 28.14 -3.42 -1.90
CA LYS A 342 29.08 -4.39 -2.46
C LYS A 342 30.52 -4.09 -2.00
N GLU A 343 30.94 -2.82 -2.02
CA GLU A 343 32.26 -2.41 -1.52
C GLU A 343 32.47 -2.76 -0.04
N ILE A 344 31.48 -2.49 0.81
CA ILE A 344 31.54 -2.80 2.26
C ILE A 344 31.65 -4.31 2.48
N MET A 345 30.89 -5.13 1.75
CA MET A 345 30.92 -6.59 1.89
C MET A 345 32.29 -7.15 1.47
N ASN A 346 32.87 -6.64 0.37
CA ASN A 346 34.20 -7.06 -0.07
C ASN A 346 35.30 -6.68 0.93
N LEU A 347 35.15 -5.57 1.67
CA LEU A 347 36.10 -5.17 2.72
C LEU A 347 36.03 -6.09 3.96
N ILE A 348 34.86 -6.64 4.27
CA ILE A 348 34.67 -7.55 5.40
C ILE A 348 35.22 -8.95 5.09
N GLU A 349 35.10 -9.43 3.84
CA GLU A 349 35.64 -10.73 3.41
C GLU A 349 37.17 -10.79 3.31
N ILE A 350 37.89 -9.66 3.43
CA ILE A 350 39.37 -9.61 3.36
C ILE A 350 40.01 -9.74 4.76
N ASP A 351 39.23 -9.54 5.84
CA ASP A 351 39.71 -9.59 7.24
C ASP A 351 39.42 -10.92 7.97
N ASP A 352 38.76 -11.88 7.30
CA ASP A 352 38.62 -13.29 7.74
C ASP A 352 39.52 -14.22 6.88
#